data_AF-A0A8T4DTZ5-F1
#
_entry.id   AF-A0A8T4DTZ5-F1
#
_cell.length_a   1.000
_cell.length_b   1.000
_cell.length_c   1.000
_cell.angle_alpha   90.00
_cell.angle_beta   90.00
_cell.angle_gamma   90.00
#
_symmetry.space_group_name_H-M   'P 1'
#
loop_
_entity.id
_entity.type
_entity.pdbx_description
1 polymer ?
#
loop_
_entity_poly.entity_id
_entity_poly.type
_entity_poly.pdbx_seq_one_letter_code
_entity_poly.pdbx_strand_id
1 'polypeptide(L)' 'MKKENCPFCGHRWIRKSSESMIECPNCRTEYFVQPRHEGFEEEDLIEDEDNITDDFEERNR' A
#
# COMPACT_ATOMS: atom_id res chain seq x y z
N MET A 1 10.94 14.23 -9.89
CA MET A 1 12.04 14.30 -8.91
C MET A 1 11.44 14.14 -7.52
N LYS A 2 11.82 13.10 -6.76
CA LYS A 2 11.34 12.89 -5.39
C LYS A 2 12.31 13.53 -4.38
N LYS A 3 11.75 14.24 -3.39
CA LYS A 3 12.51 14.88 -2.31
C LYS A 3 12.58 13.88 -1.16
N GLU A 4 13.80 13.48 -0.82
CA GLU A 4 14.06 12.47 0.18
C GLU A 4 14.62 13.10 1.44
N ASN A 5 14.28 12.50 2.58
CA ASN A 5 14.75 12.91 3.89
C ASN A 5 15.37 11.70 4.59
N CYS A 6 16.56 11.87 5.14
CA CYS A 6 17.19 10.84 5.95
C CYS A 6 16.49 10.79 7.32
N PRO A 7 15.96 9.63 7.74
CA PRO A 7 15.32 9.50 9.04
C PRO A 7 16.29 9.57 10.23
N PHE A 8 17.60 9.41 9.98
CA PHE A 8 18.64 9.39 11.02
C PHE A 8 19.22 10.78 11.28
N CYS A 9 19.64 11.50 10.23
CA CYS A 9 20.28 12.80 10.36
C CYS A 9 19.38 13.98 9.96
N GLY A 10 18.20 13.71 9.38
CA GLY A 10 17.29 14.75 8.91
C GLY A 10 17.74 15.49 7.64
N HIS A 11 18.86 15.09 7.02
CA HIS A 11 19.32 15.70 5.76
C HIS A 11 18.28 15.52 4.64
N ARG A 12 18.13 16.52 3.77
CA ARG A 12 17.16 16.51 2.68
C ARG A 12 17.89 16.64 1.34
N TRP A 13 17.62 15.75 0.40
CA TRP A 13 18.21 15.78 -0.94
C TRP A 13 17.21 15.33 -2.00
N ILE A 14 17.53 15.61 -3.26
CA ILE A 14 16.69 15.21 -4.40
C ILE A 14 17.31 13.98 -5.03
N ARG A 15 16.54 12.89 -5.10
CA ARG A 15 16.99 11.67 -5.75
C ARG A 15 16.59 11.65 -7.22
N LYS A 16 17.51 11.15 -8.06
CA LYS A 16 17.28 10.93 -9.51
C LYS A 16 16.69 9.54 -9.80
N SER A 17 17.07 8.53 -9.01
CA SER A 17 16.66 7.13 -9.19
C SER A 17 15.48 6.72 -8.31
N SER A 18 14.73 5.72 -8.75
CA SER A 18 13.54 5.18 -8.06
C SER A 18 13.82 3.86 -7.33
N GLU A 19 15.07 3.49 -7.02
CA GLU A 19 15.35 2.19 -6.38
C GLU A 19 14.80 2.14 -4.95
N SER A 20 14.62 0.95 -4.40
CA SER A 20 14.11 0.78 -3.03
C SER A 20 15.17 1.07 -1.96
N MET A 21 16.45 0.90 -2.26
CA MET A 21 17.55 1.16 -1.34
C MET A 21 18.13 2.56 -1.54
N ILE A 22 18.39 3.27 -0.45
CA ILE A 22 18.91 4.64 -0.45
C ILE A 22 20.04 4.78 0.56
N GLU A 23 21.14 5.40 0.14
CA GLU A 23 22.22 5.86 1.02
C GLU A 23 22.11 7.37 1.25
N CYS A 24 22.23 7.81 2.51
CA CYS A 24 22.26 9.23 2.82
C CYS A 24 23.62 9.86 2.47
N PRO A 25 23.68 10.95 1.67
CA PRO A 25 24.96 11.58 1.31
C PRO A 25 25.65 12.29 2.49
N ASN A 26 24.94 12.54 3.60
CA ASN A 26 25.48 13.23 4.77
C ASN A 26 26.02 12.24 5.82
N CYS A 27 25.19 11.32 6.29
CA CYS A 27 25.57 10.37 7.34
C CYS A 27 25.97 8.99 6.83
N ARG A 28 25.87 8.74 5.51
CA ARG A 28 26.16 7.45 4.84
C ARG A 28 25.34 6.27 5.38
N THR A 29 24.22 6.54 6.03
CA THR A 29 23.31 5.49 6.47
C THR A 29 22.51 4.98 5.29
N GLU A 30 22.51 3.67 5.10
CA GLU A 30 21.72 2.96 4.11
C GLU A 30 20.39 2.53 4.72
N TYR A 31 19.30 2.77 4.00
CA TYR A 31 17.96 2.36 4.42
C TYR A 31 17.05 2.11 3.22
N PHE A 32 16.01 1.31 3.45
CA PHE A 32 15.02 0.98 2.43
C PHE A 32 13.83 1.93 2.55
N VAL A 33 13.46 2.57 1.44
CA VAL A 33 12.17 3.23 1.30
C VAL A 33 11.22 2.27 0.62
N GLN A 34 10.12 1.96 1.31
CA GLN A 34 9.02 1.28 0.65
C GLN A 34 8.36 2.27 -0.32
N PRO A 35 8.17 1.91 -1.59
CA PRO A 35 7.33 2.72 -2.46
C PRO A 35 5.95 2.77 -1.79
N ARG A 36 5.46 3.97 -1.48
CA ARG A 36 4.05 4.11 -1.14
C ARG A 36 3.29 3.64 -2.38
N HIS A 37 2.61 2.51 -2.26
CA HIS A 37 1.57 2.14 -3.21
C HIS A 37 0.53 3.26 -3.13
N GLU A 38 0.63 4.24 -4.04
CA GLU A 38 -0.45 5.18 -4.28
C GLU A 38 -1.61 4.37 -4.88
N GLY A 39 -2.56 4.02 -4.02
CA GLY A 39 -3.91 3.56 -4.37
C GLY A 39 -3.98 2.38 -5.32
N PHE A 40 -4.00 1.16 -4.77
CA PHE A 40 -5.00 0.24 -5.29
C PHE A 40 -6.29 0.73 -4.66
N GLU A 41 -7.09 1.47 -5.43
CA GLU A 41 -8.50 1.69 -5.08
C GLU A 41 -9.07 0.29 -4.94
N GLU A 42 -9.41 -0.08 -3.72
CA GLU A 42 -10.24 -1.24 -3.45
C GLU A 42 -11.57 -0.97 -4.15
N GLU A 43 -11.73 -1.48 -5.37
CA GLU A 43 -13.05 -1.65 -5.96
C GLU A 43 -13.81 -2.54 -4.98
N ASP A 44 -14.70 -1.90 -4.22
CA ASP A 44 -15.77 -2.54 -3.44
C ASP A 44 -16.64 -3.38 -4.40
N LEU A 45 -16.14 -4.55 -4.80
CA LEU A 45 -16.92 -5.61 -5.44
C LEU A 45 -17.71 -6.33 -4.34
N ILE A 46 -18.77 -5.69 -3.86
CA ILE A 46 -19.87 -6.42 -3.23
C ILE A 46 -20.89 -6.68 -4.34
N GLU A 47 -20.69 -7.79 -5.05
CA GLU A 47 -21.69 -8.36 -5.96
C GLU A 47 -22.79 -9.01 -5.10
N ASP A 48 -23.93 -8.31 -5.01
CA ASP A 48 -25.29 -8.78 -4.72
C ASP A 48 -25.44 -10.11 -3.92
N GLU A 49 -25.50 -10.01 -2.58
CA GLU A 49 -25.91 -11.14 -1.71
C GLU A 49 -27.42 -11.05 -1.34
N ASP A 50 -28.30 -10.84 -2.32
CA ASP A 50 -29.73 -11.16 -2.15
C ASP A 50 -29.98 -12.61 -2.60
N ASN A 51 -29.57 -13.49 -1.68
CA ASN A 51 -29.70 -14.94 -1.68
C ASN A 51 -31.16 -15.37 -1.87
N ILE A 52 -31.39 -16.08 -2.98
CA ILE A 52 -32.36 -17.16 -3.22
C ILE A 52 -33.51 -17.32 -2.21
N THR A 53 -34.72 -17.17 -2.74
CA THR A 53 -35.98 -17.50 -2.07
C THR A 53 -36.16 -19.02 -1.97
N ASP A 54 -36.77 -19.47 -0.87
CA ASP A 54 -37.78 -20.55 -0.83
C ASP A 54 -37.34 -21.95 -1.29
N ASP A 55 -37.06 -22.86 -0.34
CA ASP A 55 -37.52 -24.29 -0.31
C ASP A 55 -36.81 -25.11 0.80
N PHE A 56 -37.12 -24.89 2.09
CA PHE A 56 -36.74 -25.85 3.14
C PHE A 56 -37.66 -25.86 4.37
N GLU A 57 -38.97 -25.65 4.21
CA GLU A 57 -39.93 -25.94 5.30
C GLU A 57 -40.95 -27.03 4.96
N GLU A 58 -40.77 -27.78 3.87
CA GLU A 58 -41.60 -28.96 3.57
C GLU A 58 -40.99 -30.28 4.09
N ARG A 59 -40.25 -30.23 5.20
CA ARG A 59 -39.71 -31.43 5.87
C ARG A 59 -39.90 -31.45 7.38
N ASN A 60 -40.86 -30.68 7.90
CA ASN A 60 -41.26 -30.78 9.31
C ASN A 60 -42.72 -30.35 9.55
N ARG A 61 -43.65 -30.88 8.77
CA ARG A 61 -45.05 -31.03 9.20
C ARG A 61 -45.62 -32.36 8.77
#